data_AF-A0A7X3DAA0-F1
#
_entry.id   AF-A0A7X3DAA0-F1
#
_cell.length_a   1.000
_cell.length_b   1.000
_cell.length_c   1.000
_cell.angle_alpha   90.00
_cell.angle_beta   90.00
_cell.angle_gamma   90.00
#
_symmetry.space_group_name_H-M   'P 1'
#
loop_
_entity.id
_entity.type
_entity.pdbx_description
1 polymer ?
#
loop_
_entity_poly.entity_id
_entity_poly.type
_entity_poly.pdbx_seq_one_letter_code
_entity_poly.pdbx_strand_id
1 'polypeptide(L)' 'MPFGNIGVGGLLLILIIALIIFGPSKLPELGRAFGRTLSEFKGATRGLVNGEESSRKEEEQPQAVSAASEK' A
#
# COMPACT_ATOMS: atom_id res chain seq x y z
N MET A 1 -25.43 19.50 -26.96
CA MET A 1 -24.19 18.79 -27.37
C MET A 1 -24.07 17.51 -26.54
N PRO A 2 -23.92 16.32 -27.15
CA PRO A 2 -24.20 15.04 -26.49
C PRO A 2 -23.08 14.45 -25.61
N PHE A 3 -21.90 15.08 -25.51
CA PHE A 3 -20.73 14.46 -24.88
C PHE A 3 -20.29 15.08 -23.53
N GLY A 4 -21.02 16.06 -23.01
CA GLY A 4 -20.63 16.80 -21.79
C GLY A 4 -20.81 16.05 -20.46
N ASN A 5 -21.50 14.91 -20.46
CA ASN A 5 -21.86 14.16 -19.24
C ASN A 5 -21.30 12.73 -19.25
N ILE A 6 -20.13 12.51 -19.85
CA ILE A 6 -19.33 11.29 -19.61
C ILE A 6 -18.77 11.40 -18.19
N GLY A 7 -19.65 11.30 -17.20
CA GLY A 7 -19.30 11.19 -15.79
C GLY A 7 -18.96 9.74 -15.47
N VAL A 8 -19.29 9.34 -14.23
CA VAL A 8 -19.04 7.99 -13.71
C VAL A 8 -19.58 6.89 -14.65
N GLY A 9 -20.71 7.12 -15.35
CA GLY A 9 -21.27 6.14 -16.28
C GLY A 9 -20.38 5.83 -17.49
N GLY A 10 -19.69 6.82 -18.02
CA GLY A 10 -18.76 6.62 -19.14
C GLY A 10 -17.48 5.91 -18.71
N LEU A 11 -16.96 6.26 -17.53
CA LEU A 11 -15.83 5.55 -16.93
C LEU A 11 -16.18 4.08 -16.70
N LEU A 12 -17.38 3.79 -16.19
CA LEU A 12 -17.84 2.42 -15.91
C LEU A 12 -17.93 1.59 -17.20
N LEU A 13 -18.40 2.17 -18.31
CA LEU A 13 -18.46 1.48 -19.61
C LEU A 13 -17.06 1.07 -20.09
N ILE A 14 -16.08 1.99 -20.01
CA ILE A 14 -14.69 1.70 -20.36
C ILE A 14 -14.13 0.61 -19.44
N LEU A 15 -14.42 0.69 -18.15
CA LEU A 15 -14.00 -0.30 -17.15
C LEU A 15 -14.53 -1.69 -17.50
N ILE A 16 -15.82 -1.82 -17.85
CA ILE A 16 -16.41 -3.10 -18.26
C ILE A 16 -15.71 -3.68 -19.50
N ILE A 17 -15.45 -2.87 -20.54
CA ILE A 17 -14.75 -3.34 -21.74
C ILE A 17 -13.33 -3.79 -21.38
N ALA A 18 -12.62 -3.03 -20.56
CA ALA A 18 -11.30 -3.40 -20.07
C ALA A 18 -11.34 -4.70 -19.26
N LEU A 19 -12.38 -4.92 -18.45
CA LEU A 19 -12.56 -6.17 -17.69
C LEU A 19 -12.88 -7.37 -18.57
N ILE A 20 -13.51 -7.20 -19.72
CA ILE A 20 -13.72 -8.30 -20.66
C ILE A 20 -12.38 -8.74 -21.27
N ILE A 21 -11.51 -7.78 -21.61
CA ILE A 21 -10.20 -8.06 -22.22
C ILE A 21 -9.21 -8.60 -21.18
N PHE A 22 -9.10 -7.94 -20.03
CA PHE A 22 -8.13 -8.27 -18.99
C PHE A 22 -8.64 -9.26 -17.94
N GLY A 23 -9.95 -9.32 -17.71
CA GLY A 23 -10.58 -10.12 -16.65
C GLY A 23 -10.71 -9.36 -15.32
N PRO A 24 -11.82 -9.53 -14.57
CA PRO A 24 -12.03 -8.87 -13.27
C PRO A 24 -11.04 -9.29 -12.19
N SER A 25 -10.44 -10.48 -12.31
CA SER A 25 -9.43 -10.96 -11.36
C SER A 25 -8.07 -10.28 -11.52
N LYS A 26 -7.78 -9.65 -12.67
CA LYS A 26 -6.48 -9.00 -12.92
C LYS A 26 -6.35 -7.63 -12.28
N LEU A 27 -7.43 -6.86 -12.17
CA LEU A 27 -7.40 -5.58 -11.43
C LEU A 27 -6.98 -5.73 -9.95
N PRO A 28 -7.56 -6.64 -9.14
CA PRO A 28 -7.13 -6.81 -7.75
C PRO A 28 -5.74 -7.44 -7.64
N GLU A 29 -5.35 -8.31 -8.56
CA GLU A 29 -4.00 -8.90 -8.61
C GLU A 29 -2.94 -7.81 -8.85
N LEU A 30 -3.16 -6.96 -9.87
CA LEU A 30 -2.32 -5.80 -10.16
C LEU A 30 -2.33 -4.81 -8.98
N GLY A 31 -3.49 -4.50 -8.42
CA GLY A 31 -3.61 -3.60 -7.26
C GLY A 31 -2.83 -4.09 -6.04
N ARG A 32 -2.80 -5.41 -5.78
CA ARG A 32 -1.99 -6.00 -4.71
C ARG A 32 -0.49 -5.87 -5.00
N ALA A 33 -0.06 -6.13 -6.23
CA ALA A 33 1.34 -5.98 -6.64
C ALA A 33 1.81 -4.53 -6.54
N PHE A 34 1.07 -3.60 -7.18
CA PHE A 34 1.33 -2.17 -7.10
C PHE A 34 1.25 -1.63 -5.68
N GLY A 35 0.31 -2.13 -4.86
CA GLY A 35 0.16 -1.72 -3.46
C GLY A 35 1.37 -2.09 -2.59
N ARG A 36 1.98 -3.26 -2.82
CA ARG A 36 3.24 -3.63 -2.14
C ARG A 36 4.37 -2.68 -2.52
N THR A 37 4.57 -2.45 -3.82
CA THR A 37 5.57 -1.50 -4.32
C THR A 37 5.34 -0.09 -3.76
N LEU A 38 4.10 0.41 -3.77
CA LEU A 38 3.79 1.74 -3.26
C LEU A 38 3.95 1.85 -1.74
N SER A 39 3.69 0.77 -0.98
CA SER A 39 3.92 0.73 0.46
C SER A 39 5.41 0.81 0.81
N GLU A 40 6.25 0.06 0.10
CA GLU A 40 7.70 0.10 0.25
C GLU A 40 8.26 1.45 -0.20
N PHE A 41 7.80 1.96 -1.34
CA PHE A 41 8.16 3.28 -1.84
C PHE A 41 7.79 4.37 -0.84
N LYS A 42 6.58 4.35 -0.25
CA LYS A 42 6.16 5.27 0.81
C LYS A 42 7.06 5.18 2.04
N GLY A 43 7.48 3.98 2.45
CA GLY A 43 8.41 3.78 3.56
C GLY A 43 9.77 4.41 3.29
N ALA A 44 10.34 4.13 2.12
CA ALA A 44 11.61 4.70 1.68
C ALA A 44 11.52 6.24 1.55
N THR A 45 10.49 6.77 0.89
CA THR A 45 10.29 8.21 0.73
C THR A 45 10.08 8.90 2.08
N ARG A 46 9.40 8.28 3.05
CA ARG A 46 9.30 8.83 4.42
C ARG A 46 10.65 8.93 5.11
N GLY A 47 11.54 7.96 4.94
CA GLY A 47 12.90 8.03 5.48
C GLY A 47 13.73 9.16 4.85
N LEU A 48 13.53 9.40 3.54
CA LEU A 48 14.20 10.48 2.82
C LEU A 48 13.63 11.87 3.15
N VAL A 49 12.30 11.99 3.26
CA VAL A 49 11.61 13.24 3.61
C VAL A 49 11.81 13.62 5.07
N ASN A 50 11.88 12.64 5.98
CA ASN A 50 12.09 12.87 7.41
C ASN A 50 13.56 12.76 7.83
N GLY A 51 14.51 12.87 6.88
CA GLY A 51 15.96 12.75 7.08
C GLY A 51 16.61 13.77 8.02
N GLU A 52 15.84 14.44 8.88
CA GLU A 52 16.35 15.30 9.95
C GLU A 52 15.82 14.99 11.37
N GLU A 53 14.86 14.08 11.62
CA GLU A 53 14.22 14.06 12.97
C GLU A 53 13.77 12.71 13.59
N SER A 54 14.09 11.51 13.08
CA SER A 54 13.66 10.30 13.83
C SER A 54 14.51 9.05 13.67
N SER A 55 15.65 9.05 14.38
CA SER A 55 16.24 7.83 14.94
C SER A 55 15.62 7.59 16.31
N ARG A 56 14.45 6.95 16.39
CA ARG A 56 13.91 6.33 17.62
C ARG A 56 12.60 5.61 17.31
N LYS A 57 12.67 4.30 17.08
CA LYS A 57 11.66 3.28 17.45
C LYS A 57 11.95 2.00 16.67
N GLU A 58 12.83 1.19 17.20
CA GLU A 58 12.70 -0.27 17.19
C GLU A 58 13.85 -0.80 18.04
N GLU A 59 13.55 -1.18 19.28
CA GLU A 59 14.11 -2.31 20.03
C GLU A 59 13.30 -2.43 21.34
N GLU A 60 12.07 -2.95 21.26
CA GLU A 60 11.41 -3.56 22.42
C GLU A 60 11.18 -5.03 22.08
N GLN A 61 12.24 -5.82 22.25
CA GLN A 61 12.16 -7.26 22.38
C GLN A 61 12.21 -7.59 23.88
N PRO A 62 11.09 -7.94 24.53
CA PRO A 62 11.15 -8.51 25.86
C PRO A 62 11.49 -10.01 25.74
N GLN A 63 12.79 -10.33 25.60
CA GLN A 63 13.31 -11.68 25.81
C GLN A 63 13.98 -11.79 27.18
N ALA A 64 13.27 -12.47 28.08
CA ALA A 64 13.79 -13.43 29.06
C ALA A 64 15.19 -13.19 29.66
N VAL A 65 15.25 -12.60 30.86
CA VAL A 65 16.12 -13.06 31.96
C VAL A 65 15.51 -12.66 33.31
N SER A 66 14.61 -13.50 33.84
CA SER A 66 14.38 -13.57 35.29
C SER A 66 14.23 -15.04 35.67
N ALA A 67 15.35 -15.73 35.58
CA ALA A 67 15.61 -16.96 36.29
C ALA A 67 16.96 -16.79 37.00
N ALA A 68 16.94 -17.05 38.30
CA ALA A 68 18.07 -17.22 39.22
C ALA A 68 18.58 -16.00 40.02
N SER A 69 18.57 -16.21 41.35
CA SER A 69 19.24 -15.48 42.45
C SER A 69 18.60 -14.14 42.82
N GLU A 70 17.99 -13.98 44.00
CA GLU A 70 18.68 -14.03 45.29
C GLU A 70 17.72 -14.47 46.41
N LYS A 71 18.16 -15.49 47.16
CA LYS A 71 17.69 -15.82 48.50
C LYS A 71 18.92 -15.93 49.38
#